data_AF-A0A9E4MYV6-F1
#
_entry.id   AF-A0A9E4MYV6-F1
#
_cell.length_a   1.000
_cell.length_b   1.000
_cell.length_c   1.000
_cell.angle_alpha   90.00
_cell.angle_beta   90.00
_cell.angle_gamma   90.00
#
_symmetry.space_group_name_H-M   'P 1'
#
loop_
_entity.id
_entity.type
_entity.pdbx_description
1 polymer ?
#
loop_
_entity_poly.entity_id
_entity_poly.type
_entity_poly.pdbx_seq_one_letter_code
_entity_poly.pdbx_strand_id
1 'polypeptide(L)'
;MSQTPPSRDEFNAQATELINELGTRAFCAPPGKMPDYTLFVDDNRVIAEPRSEPRHPYGIHCEVPEGMTQPQMDEALQKWLESGEAYEAFISTNVCRFNC
;
A
#
# COMPACT_ATOMS: atom_id res chain seq x y z
N MET A 1 18.27 12.17 11.29
CA MET A 1 18.76 11.00 10.51
C MET A 1 18.03 11.06 9.20
N SER A 2 18.74 11.14 8.08
CA SER A 2 18.13 11.14 6.74
C SER A 2 17.50 9.76 6.53
N GLN A 3 16.21 9.62 6.83
CA GLN A 3 15.47 8.43 6.51
C GLN A 3 15.30 8.43 4.99
N THR A 4 16.08 7.61 4.30
CA THR A 4 15.92 7.40 2.87
C THR A 4 14.72 6.48 2.68
N PRO A 5 13.72 6.85 1.86
CA PRO A 5 12.63 5.94 1.53
C PRO A 5 13.16 4.69 0.79
N PRO A 6 12.45 3.56 0.85
CA PRO A 6 12.85 2.36 0.12
C PRO A 6 12.84 2.64 -1.36
N SER A 7 13.69 1.96 -2.12
CA SER A 7 13.56 1.99 -3.57
C SER A 7 12.23 1.36 -3.99
N ARG A 8 11.75 1.70 -5.19
CA ARG A 8 10.50 1.15 -5.73
C ARG A 8 10.52 -0.39 -5.72
N ASP A 9 11.63 -1.00 -6.10
CA ASP A 9 11.78 -2.45 -6.13
C ASP A 9 11.72 -3.06 -4.72
N GLU A 10 12.36 -2.43 -3.72
CA GLU A 10 12.28 -2.87 -2.32
C GLU A 10 10.87 -2.71 -1.73
N PHE A 11 10.20 -1.60 -2.05
CA PHE A 11 8.81 -1.36 -1.66
C PHE A 11 7.89 -2.43 -2.26
N ASN A 12 8.02 -2.68 -3.57
CA ASN A 12 7.20 -3.66 -4.28
C ASN A 12 7.41 -5.08 -3.75
N ALA A 13 8.66 -5.47 -3.47
CA ALA A 13 8.98 -6.76 -2.90
C ALA A 13 8.30 -6.96 -1.53
N GLN A 14 8.50 -6.00 -0.61
CA GLN A 14 7.93 -6.08 0.75
C GLN A 14 6.40 -6.00 0.75
N ALA A 15 5.81 -5.14 -0.08
CA ALA A 15 4.36 -5.06 -0.24
C ALA A 15 3.79 -6.39 -0.75
N THR A 16 4.43 -7.00 -1.75
CA THR A 16 4.02 -8.29 -2.30
C THR A 16 4.06 -9.40 -1.25
N GLU A 17 5.07 -9.43 -0.37
CA GLU A 17 5.15 -10.37 0.74
C GLU A 17 3.97 -10.21 1.71
N LEU A 18 3.67 -8.98 2.14
CA LEU A 18 2.54 -8.69 3.03
C LEU A 18 1.19 -9.06 2.41
N ILE A 19 1.03 -8.81 1.12
CA ILE A 19 -0.19 -9.11 0.38
C ILE A 19 -0.38 -10.63 0.23
N ASN A 20 0.70 -11.38 0.01
CA ASN A 20 0.64 -12.85 0.00
C ASN A 20 0.33 -13.43 1.39
N GLU A 21 0.76 -12.78 2.47
CA GLU A 21 0.52 -13.23 3.84
C GLU A 21 -0.90 -12.92 4.35
N LEU A 22 -1.36 -11.68 4.16
CA LEU A 22 -2.64 -11.19 4.70
C LEU A 22 -3.80 -11.31 3.69
N GLY A 23 -3.47 -11.48 2.40
CA GLY A 23 -4.42 -11.61 1.30
C GLY A 23 -4.75 -10.27 0.63
N THR A 24 -4.76 -10.27 -0.69
CA THR A 24 -5.01 -9.08 -1.53
C THR A 24 -6.31 -8.37 -1.23
N ARG A 25 -7.38 -9.11 -0.93
CA ARG A 25 -8.69 -8.53 -0.59
C ARG A 25 -8.64 -7.66 0.66
N ALA A 26 -7.67 -7.90 1.54
CA ALA A 26 -7.47 -7.13 2.76
C ALA A 26 -6.83 -5.75 2.49
N PHE A 27 -6.23 -5.53 1.32
CA PHE A 27 -5.60 -4.27 0.87
C PHE A 27 -6.33 -3.57 -0.27
N CYS A 28 -7.35 -4.22 -0.82
CA CYS A 28 -8.14 -3.73 -1.93
C CYS A 28 -9.51 -3.27 -1.45
N ALA A 29 -9.90 -2.04 -1.80
CA ALA A 29 -11.22 -1.51 -1.49
C ALA A 29 -11.81 -0.78 -2.69
N PRO A 30 -13.14 -0.71 -2.82
CA PRO A 30 -13.75 0.16 -3.80
C PRO A 30 -13.53 1.63 -3.45
N PRO A 31 -13.50 2.52 -4.46
CA PRO A 31 -13.24 3.94 -4.26
C PRO A 31 -14.22 4.53 -3.25
N GLY A 32 -13.68 5.24 -2.25
CA GLY A 32 -14.43 5.82 -1.15
C GLY A 32 -14.73 4.86 0.03
N LYS A 33 -14.28 3.60 -0.04
CA LYS A 33 -14.24 2.69 1.12
C LYS A 33 -12.78 2.46 1.54
N MET A 34 -12.60 2.12 2.81
CA MET A 34 -11.30 1.73 3.36
C MET A 34 -11.21 0.20 3.45
N PRO A 35 -10.08 -0.40 3.06
CA PRO A 35 -9.82 -1.82 3.23
C PRO A 35 -9.60 -2.19 4.70
N ASP A 36 -9.36 -3.46 5.00
CA ASP A 36 -9.04 -3.91 6.37
C ASP A 36 -7.62 -3.50 6.78
N TYR A 37 -6.69 -3.48 5.82
CA TYR A 37 -5.30 -3.07 5.97
C TYR A 37 -4.91 -2.03 4.94
N THR A 38 -4.11 -1.05 5.35
CA THR A 38 -3.46 -0.09 4.45
C THR A 38 -1.95 -0.25 4.54
N LEU A 39 -1.26 0.04 3.43
CA LEU A 39 0.19 -0.04 3.39
C LEU A 39 0.79 1.27 3.89
N PHE A 40 1.81 1.12 4.73
CA PHE A 40 2.65 2.18 5.26
C PHE A 40 4.11 1.85 5.06
N VAL A 41 4.94 2.87 5.11
CA VAL A 41 6.39 2.68 5.19
C VAL A 41 6.88 3.33 6.47
N ASP A 42 7.55 2.55 7.30
CA ASP A 42 8.18 2.99 8.54
C ASP A 42 9.64 2.53 8.54
N ASP A 43 10.58 3.45 8.68
CA ASP A 43 12.03 3.18 8.70
C ASP A 43 12.49 2.20 7.58
N ASN A 44 12.17 2.57 6.33
CA ASN A 44 12.51 1.79 5.13
C ASN A 44 11.79 0.44 4.98
N ARG A 45 10.80 0.14 5.84
CA ARG A 45 10.03 -1.11 5.81
C ARG A 45 8.58 -0.89 5.47
N VAL A 46 8.06 -1.69 4.56
CA VAL A 46 6.62 -1.70 4.28
C VAL A 46 5.93 -2.47 5.40
N ILE A 47 4.88 -1.88 5.98
CA ILE A 47 4.05 -2.47 7.03
C ILE A 47 2.58 -2.37 6.63
N ALA A 48 1.80 -3.37 7.05
CA ALA A 48 0.36 -3.38 6.87
C ALA A 48 -0.33 -2.91 8.15
N GLU A 49 -0.94 -1.73 8.10
CA GLU A 49 -1.62 -1.12 9.24
C GLU A 49 -3.11 -1.51 9.25
N PRO A 50 -3.59 -2.22 10.29
CA PRO A 50 -4.98 -2.60 10.40
C PRO A 50 -5.86 -1.40 10.75
N ARG A 51 -7.16 -1.49 10.47
CA ARG A 51 -8.15 -0.44 10.78
C ARG A 51 -8.20 0.01 12.25
N SER A 52 -7.72 -0.80 13.19
CA SER A 52 -7.61 -0.42 14.60
C SER A 52 -6.58 0.67 14.88
N GLU A 53 -5.61 0.85 13.98
CA GLU A 53 -4.52 1.79 14.17
C GLU A 53 -4.90 3.21 13.73
N PRO A 54 -4.47 4.25 14.47
CA PRO A 54 -4.79 5.64 14.13
C PRO A 54 -4.16 6.09 12.81
N ARG A 55 -3.12 5.38 12.34
CA ARG A 55 -2.46 5.64 11.08
C ARG A 55 -3.26 5.12 9.90
N HIS A 56 -4.05 4.06 10.06
CA HIS A 56 -4.74 3.38 8.96
C HIS A 56 -5.40 4.30 7.91
N PRO A 57 -6.14 5.37 8.28
CA PRO A 57 -6.79 6.26 7.31
C PRO A 57 -5.82 7.05 6.41
N TYR A 58 -4.55 7.14 6.77
CA TYR A 58 -3.51 7.85 6.04
C TYR A 58 -2.67 6.94 5.14
N GLY A 59 -2.97 5.64 5.13
CA GLY A 59 -2.21 4.66 4.37
C GLY A 59 -2.65 4.58 2.94
N ILE A 60 -1.77 4.05 2.10
CA ILE A 60 -2.10 3.79 0.69
C ILE A 60 -2.75 2.42 0.57
N HIS A 61 -3.64 2.28 -0.40
CA HIS A 61 -4.32 1.04 -0.70
C HIS A 61 -4.70 0.98 -2.17
N CYS A 62 -5.00 -0.22 -2.65
CA CYS A 62 -5.40 -0.42 -4.03
C CYS A 62 -6.91 -0.19 -4.18
N GLU A 63 -7.29 0.73 -5.06
CA GLU A 63 -8.70 0.97 -5.38
C GLU A 63 -9.16 0.02 -6.49
N VAL A 64 -10.12 -0.86 -6.19
CA VAL A 64 -10.67 -1.82 -7.16
C VAL A 64 -12.20 -1.80 -7.18
N PRO A 65 -12.85 -1.91 -8.36
CA PRO A 65 -14.29 -2.00 -8.47
C PRO A 65 -14.90 -3.11 -7.61
N GLU A 66 -16.09 -2.86 -7.07
CA GLU A 66 -16.84 -3.87 -6.32
C GLU A 66 -17.25 -5.03 -7.26
N GLY A 67 -17.15 -6.27 -6.76
CA GLY A 67 -17.51 -7.48 -7.53
C GLY A 67 -16.37 -8.12 -8.33
N MET A 68 -15.12 -7.66 -8.18
CA MET A 68 -13.95 -8.38 -8.72
C MET A 68 -13.74 -9.73 -8.01
N THR A 69 -13.28 -10.71 -8.78
CA THR A 69 -12.81 -12.00 -8.24
C THR A 69 -11.42 -11.86 -7.64
N GLN A 70 -11.03 -12.78 -6.75
CA GLN A 70 -9.69 -12.81 -6.14
C GLN A 70 -8.55 -12.67 -7.17
N PRO A 71 -8.49 -13.48 -8.26
CA PRO A 71 -7.41 -13.33 -9.25
C PRO A 71 -7.42 -11.97 -9.97
N GLN A 72 -8.59 -11.37 -10.20
CA GLN A 72 -8.66 -10.02 -10.80
C GLN A 72 -8.13 -8.95 -9.84
N MET A 73 -8.38 -9.09 -8.54
CA MET A 73 -7.82 -8.21 -7.52
C MET A 73 -6.30 -8.39 -7.45
N ASP A 74 -5.81 -9.62 -7.50
CA ASP A 74 -4.37 -9.93 -7.49
C ASP A 74 -3.66 -9.25 -8.67
N GLU A 75 -4.21 -9.40 -9.88
CA GLU A 75 -3.68 -8.74 -11.08
C GLU A 75 -3.75 -7.21 -11.00
N ALA A 76 -4.85 -6.65 -10.48
CA ALA A 76 -5.01 -5.20 -10.34
C ALA A 76 -4.01 -4.62 -9.34
N LEU A 77 -3.82 -5.29 -8.21
CA LEU A 77 -2.88 -4.90 -7.18
C LEU A 77 -1.43 -5.06 -7.66
N GLN A 78 -1.10 -6.14 -8.36
CA GLN A 78 0.23 -6.29 -8.97
C GLN A 78 0.51 -5.15 -9.96
N LYS A 79 -0.44 -4.84 -10.85
CA LYS A 79 -0.32 -3.70 -11.76
C LYS A 79 -0.15 -2.38 -11.03
N TRP A 80 -0.85 -2.18 -9.92
CA TRP A 80 -0.74 -0.99 -9.09
C TRP A 80 0.65 -0.83 -8.43
N LEU A 81 1.28 -1.93 -8.04
CA LEU A 81 2.66 -1.94 -7.56
C LEU A 81 3.66 -1.74 -8.71
N GLU A 82 3.50 -2.48 -9.82
CA GLU A 82 4.40 -2.44 -10.97
C GLU A 82 4.36 -1.12 -11.73
N SER A 83 3.19 -0.48 -11.83
CA SER A 83 3.04 0.85 -12.45
C SER A 83 3.82 1.92 -11.70
N GLY A 84 4.14 1.67 -10.43
CA GLY A 84 4.75 2.65 -9.52
C GLY A 84 3.74 3.58 -8.87
N GLU A 85 2.44 3.45 -9.16
CA GLU A 85 1.39 4.29 -8.58
C GLU A 85 1.35 4.16 -7.05
N ALA A 86 1.50 2.94 -6.53
CA ALA A 86 1.63 2.70 -5.09
C ALA A 86 2.82 3.45 -4.48
N TYR A 87 3.97 3.40 -5.15
CA TYR A 87 5.19 4.05 -4.70
C TYR A 87 5.07 5.59 -4.76
N GLU A 88 4.49 6.13 -5.83
CA GLU A 88 4.22 7.56 -5.96
C GLU A 88 3.22 8.05 -4.91
N ALA A 89 2.15 7.29 -4.63
CA ALA A 89 1.20 7.60 -3.56
C ALA A 89 1.89 7.59 -2.19
N PHE A 90 2.77 6.61 -1.93
CA PHE A 90 3.58 6.57 -0.71
C PHE A 90 4.46 7.81 -0.57
N ILE A 91 5.22 8.15 -1.62
CA ILE A 91 6.09 9.33 -1.64
C ILE A 91 5.26 10.59 -1.44
N SER A 92 4.15 10.76 -2.16
CA SER A 92 3.26 11.93 -2.02
C SER A 92 2.75 12.11 -0.59
N THR A 93 2.30 11.03 0.05
CA THR A 93 1.81 11.06 1.44
C THR A 93 2.91 11.34 2.47
N ASN A 94 4.16 10.94 2.19
CA ASN A 94 5.28 11.08 3.12
C ASN A 94 6.26 12.23 2.78
N VAL A 95 6.15 12.89 1.63
CA VAL A 95 7.01 14.02 1.26
C VAL A 95 6.81 15.24 2.18
N CYS A 96 5.63 15.39 2.79
CA CYS A 96 5.46 16.36 3.90
C CYS A 96 6.33 16.04 5.14
N ARG A 97 6.85 14.82 5.27
CA ARG A 97 7.73 14.38 6.38
C ARG A 97 9.21 14.46 6.03
N PHE A 98 9.59 14.34 4.76
CA PHE A 98 10.98 14.32 4.31
C PHE A 98 11.53 15.67 3.86
N ASN A 99 10.67 16.69 3.64
CA ASN A 99 11.08 17.98 3.08
C ASN A 99 10.66 19.21 3.93
N CYS A 100 10.61 19.08 5.25
CA CYS A 100 10.49 20.20 6.19
C CYS A 100 11.77 20.41 6.99
#